data_AF-A0A1D5RMI6-F1
#
_entry.id   AF-A0A1D5RMI6-F1
#
_cell.length_a   1.000
_cell.length_b   1.000
_cell.length_c   1.000
_cell.angle_alpha   90.00
_cell.angle_beta   90.00
_cell.angle_gamma   90.00
#
_symmetry.space_group_name_H-M   'P 1'
#
loop_
_entity.id
_entity.type
_entity.pdbx_description
1 polymer ?
#
loop_
_entity_poly.entity_id
_entity_poly.type
_entity_poly.pdbx_seq_one_letter_code
_entity_poly.pdbx_strand_id
1 'polypeptide(L)'
;MISARPWLLYLSVIQAFTTEAQPAESLHTEVPENYGGNFPFYILKLPLPLGRDEGHIVLSGDSNTADQNTFAVDTDSGFLVATRTLDREEKAEYQLQVTLESEDGRILWGPQLVTVHVKDENDQVPQFSQAIYRAQLSQGTRPGVPFLFLEASDGDAPGTANS
;
A
#
# COMPACT_ATOMS: atom_id res chain seq x y z
N MET A 1 34.51 13.72 11.16
CA MET A 1 34.39 12.68 10.11
C MET A 1 34.05 11.35 10.77
N ILE A 2 33.29 10.50 10.07
CA ILE A 2 32.59 9.26 10.51
C ILE A 2 31.20 9.60 11.08
N SER A 3 30.20 9.82 10.20
CA SER A 3 29.34 8.80 9.56
C SER A 3 28.49 8.04 10.57
N ALA A 4 27.30 8.57 10.83
CA ALA A 4 26.23 7.86 11.53
C ALA A 4 25.62 6.85 10.56
N ARG A 5 25.58 5.58 10.96
CA ARG A 5 24.92 4.49 10.22
C ARG A 5 23.41 4.52 10.53
N PRO A 6 22.52 4.77 9.55
CA PRO A 6 21.09 4.85 9.78
C PRO A 6 20.44 3.51 9.47
N TRP A 7 20.60 2.51 10.36
CA TRP A 7 19.97 1.19 10.16
C TRP A 7 19.50 0.56 11.48
N LEU A 8 19.04 1.37 12.44
CA LEU A 8 18.59 0.87 13.76
C LEU A 8 17.16 1.27 14.13
N LEU A 9 16.28 1.48 13.16
CA LEU A 9 14.86 1.75 13.44
C LEU A 9 13.95 0.85 12.58
N TYR A 10 14.10 -0.46 12.70
CA TYR A 10 13.06 -1.41 12.25
C TYR A 10 13.13 -2.66 13.13
N LEU A 11 13.00 -2.49 14.44
CA LEU A 11 12.88 -3.62 15.37
C LEU A 11 12.05 -3.24 16.59
N SER A 12 10.80 -2.83 16.37
CA SER A 12 9.85 -2.65 17.46
C SER A 12 8.43 -3.03 17.08
N VAL A 13 8.23 -4.18 16.41
CA VAL A 13 6.93 -4.89 16.40
C VAL A 13 7.18 -6.41 16.29
N ILE A 14 8.03 -6.97 17.15
CA ILE A 14 8.05 -8.42 17.37
C ILE A 14 8.09 -8.66 18.88
N GLN A 15 7.03 -8.28 19.57
CA GLN A 15 6.81 -8.73 20.95
C GLN A 15 5.37 -9.17 21.12
N ALA A 16 5.22 -10.43 21.55
CA ALA A 16 3.99 -11.19 21.79
C ALA A 16 3.19 -11.45 20.50
N PHE A 17 2.64 -12.63 20.22
CA PHE A 17 1.77 -13.40 21.08
C PHE A 17 1.97 -14.91 20.87
N THR A 18 2.36 -15.59 21.93
CA THR A 18 1.94 -16.97 22.19
C THR A 18 0.78 -16.85 23.17
N THR A 19 -0.44 -17.20 22.77
CA THR A 19 -1.58 -17.77 23.54
C THR A 19 -2.87 -17.61 22.71
N GLU A 20 -3.72 -18.63 22.77
CA GLU A 20 -5.00 -18.81 22.06
C GLU A 20 -5.92 -17.57 21.92
N ALA A 21 -6.42 -17.41 20.69
CA ALA A 21 -7.73 -16.91 20.27
C ALA A 21 -8.25 -15.55 20.81
N GLN A 22 -8.20 -14.51 19.96
CA GLN A 22 -9.37 -13.70 19.57
C GLN A 22 -9.11 -13.03 18.20
N PRO A 23 -9.90 -13.30 17.13
CA PRO A 23 -9.79 -12.61 15.83
C PRO A 23 -10.41 -11.18 15.85
N ALA A 24 -10.27 -10.44 16.95
CA ALA A 24 -11.06 -9.22 17.18
C ALA A 24 -10.32 -7.91 16.89
N GLU A 25 -8.98 -7.91 16.83
CA GLU A 25 -8.23 -6.69 16.52
C GLU A 25 -7.98 -6.63 15.02
N SER A 26 -8.43 -5.55 14.37
CA SER A 26 -8.15 -5.30 12.96
C SER A 26 -6.64 -5.18 12.76
N LEU A 27 -6.08 -5.99 11.87
CA LEU A 27 -4.68 -5.89 11.51
C LEU A 27 -4.51 -4.71 10.56
N HIS A 28 -3.49 -3.91 10.78
CA HIS A 28 -3.14 -2.79 9.90
C HIS A 28 -1.71 -2.96 9.43
N THR A 29 -1.48 -2.71 8.16
CA THR A 29 -0.15 -2.79 7.55
C THR A 29 0.02 -1.73 6.48
N GLU A 30 1.25 -1.26 6.32
CA GLU A 30 1.65 -0.35 5.25
C GLU A 30 2.53 -1.11 4.26
N VAL A 31 2.28 -0.92 2.97
CA VAL A 31 3.03 -1.55 1.88
C VAL A 31 3.37 -0.45 0.88
N PRO A 32 4.64 -0.27 0.49
CA PRO A 32 4.96 0.71 -0.54
C PRO A 32 4.30 0.35 -1.87
N GLU A 33 3.89 1.36 -2.63
CA GLU A 33 3.47 1.15 -4.01
C GLU A 33 4.62 0.67 -4.90
N ASN A 34 4.29 0.24 -6.12
CA ASN A 34 5.19 -0.41 -7.07
C ASN A 34 5.69 -1.81 -6.68
N TYR A 35 5.25 -2.36 -5.54
CA TYR A 35 5.52 -3.74 -5.14
C TYR A 35 4.33 -4.68 -5.45
N GLY A 36 4.64 -5.94 -5.76
CA GLY A 36 3.68 -6.99 -6.13
C GLY A 36 3.84 -7.49 -7.57
N GLY A 37 2.88 -8.28 -8.05
CA GLY A 37 2.91 -8.83 -9.42
C GLY A 37 3.81 -10.05 -9.56
N ASN A 38 4.73 -10.03 -10.53
CA ASN A 38 5.60 -11.16 -10.86
C ASN A 38 6.54 -11.59 -9.72
N PHE A 39 6.79 -10.69 -8.76
CA PHE A 39 7.56 -10.99 -7.56
C PHE A 39 6.62 -10.84 -6.35
N PRO A 40 6.16 -11.95 -5.75
CA PRO A 40 5.24 -11.88 -4.63
C PRO A 40 5.92 -11.13 -3.48
N PHE A 41 5.31 -10.02 -3.08
CA PHE A 41 5.74 -9.27 -1.91
C PHE A 41 4.95 -9.78 -0.71
N TYR A 42 5.67 -10.36 0.26
CA TYR A 42 5.09 -10.87 1.50
C TYR A 42 4.79 -9.70 2.44
N ILE A 43 3.51 -9.43 2.66
CA ILE A 43 3.04 -8.24 3.37
C ILE A 43 2.98 -8.52 4.88
N LEU A 44 2.16 -9.50 5.27
CA LEU A 44 1.84 -9.75 6.67
C LEU A 44 1.62 -11.23 6.91
N LYS A 45 2.24 -11.76 7.96
CA LYS A 45 1.95 -13.13 8.44
C LYS A 45 0.61 -13.12 9.17
N LEU A 46 -0.36 -13.86 8.63
CA LEU A 46 -1.67 -13.99 9.27
C LEU A 46 -1.61 -15.03 10.39
N PRO A 47 -2.30 -14.79 11.52
CA PRO A 47 -2.39 -15.73 12.65
C PRO A 47 -3.39 -16.86 12.35
N LEU A 48 -3.27 -17.47 11.17
CA LEU A 48 -4.11 -18.57 10.75
C LEU A 48 -3.72 -19.86 11.50
N PRO A 49 -4.70 -20.67 11.95
CA PRO A 49 -4.43 -21.99 12.48
C PRO A 49 -4.04 -22.93 11.34
N LEU A 50 -2.80 -22.81 10.86
CA LEU A 50 -2.26 -23.68 9.81
C LEU A 50 -1.97 -25.07 10.40
N GLY A 51 -2.98 -25.94 10.33
CA GLY A 51 -2.94 -27.35 10.69
C GLY A 51 -3.67 -28.15 9.63
N ARG A 52 -3.15 -29.34 9.31
CA ARG A 52 -3.48 -30.13 8.12
C ARG A 52 -4.99 -30.33 7.89
N ASP A 53 -5.42 -30.00 6.68
CA ASP A 53 -6.60 -30.50 5.95
C ASP A 53 -8.01 -30.06 6.38
N GLU A 54 -8.19 -29.05 7.24
CA GLU A 54 -9.56 -28.70 7.69
C GLU A 54 -10.27 -27.58 6.91
N GLY A 55 -9.69 -26.96 5.87
CA GLY A 55 -10.44 -25.94 5.12
C GLY A 55 -9.66 -25.19 4.05
N HIS A 56 -10.31 -24.21 3.43
CA HIS A 56 -9.74 -23.29 2.46
C HIS A 56 -9.81 -21.85 2.98
N ILE A 57 -8.79 -21.05 2.67
CA ILE A 57 -8.72 -19.64 3.06
C ILE A 57 -9.52 -18.85 2.05
N VAL A 58 -10.48 -18.07 2.54
CA VAL A 58 -11.28 -17.16 1.72
C VAL A 58 -10.85 -15.74 2.05
N LEU A 59 -10.43 -15.02 1.02
CA LEU A 59 -10.23 -13.58 1.06
C LEU A 59 -11.46 -12.93 0.43
N SER A 60 -12.10 -12.07 1.20
CA SER A 60 -13.12 -11.15 0.72
C SER A 60 -12.65 -9.74 0.99
N GLY A 61 -13.05 -8.79 0.18
CA GLY A 61 -12.65 -7.39 0.35
C GLY A 61 -13.60 -6.48 -0.38
N ASP A 62 -13.18 -5.24 -0.55
CA ASP A 62 -13.90 -4.18 -1.25
C ASP A 62 -14.65 -4.72 -2.48
N SER A 63 -15.94 -4.40 -2.57
CA SER A 63 -16.90 -5.03 -3.48
C SER A 63 -16.64 -4.82 -4.98
N ASN A 64 -15.51 -4.19 -5.34
CA ASN A 64 -15.09 -4.00 -6.71
C ASN A 64 -14.38 -5.26 -7.21
N THR A 65 -14.84 -5.80 -8.33
CA THR A 65 -14.27 -7.00 -8.96
C THR A 65 -12.81 -6.84 -9.36
N ALA A 66 -12.32 -5.61 -9.54
CA ALA A 66 -10.91 -5.33 -9.82
C ALA A 66 -9.98 -5.60 -8.62
N ASP A 67 -10.51 -5.51 -7.40
CA ASP A 67 -9.77 -5.64 -6.14
C ASP A 67 -9.67 -7.10 -5.66
N GLN A 68 -10.58 -7.96 -6.12
CA GLN A 68 -10.68 -9.36 -5.67
C GLN A 68 -9.45 -10.22 -6.01
N ASN A 69 -8.57 -9.75 -6.89
CA ASN A 69 -7.34 -10.44 -7.29
C ASN A 69 -6.07 -9.60 -7.03
N THR A 70 -6.14 -8.56 -6.20
CA THR A 70 -4.96 -7.74 -5.84
C THR A 70 -4.13 -8.40 -4.73
N PHE A 71 -4.79 -9.19 -3.86
CA PHE A 71 -4.15 -9.91 -2.77
C PHE A 71 -4.52 -11.39 -2.78
N ALA A 72 -3.59 -12.22 -2.32
CA ALA A 72 -3.80 -13.63 -2.04
C ALA A 72 -3.19 -13.99 -0.67
N VAL A 73 -3.63 -15.09 -0.07
CA VAL A 73 -2.88 -15.70 1.04
C VAL A 73 -2.13 -16.89 0.51
N ASP A 74 -0.82 -16.91 0.70
CA ASP A 74 -0.01 -18.10 0.48
C ASP A 74 -0.39 -19.15 1.53
N THR A 75 -0.97 -20.26 1.08
CA THR A 75 -1.51 -21.32 1.96
C THR A 75 -0.42 -22.04 2.75
N ASP A 76 0.80 -22.13 2.19
CA ASP A 76 1.90 -22.88 2.80
C ASP A 76 2.55 -22.04 3.91
N SER A 77 2.75 -20.75 3.62
CA SER A 77 3.44 -19.84 4.54
C SER A 77 2.48 -19.03 5.41
N GLY A 78 1.19 -18.94 5.07
CA GLY A 78 0.14 -18.15 5.71
C GLY A 78 0.35 -16.64 5.66
N PHE A 79 1.09 -16.16 4.66
CA PHE A 79 1.31 -14.74 4.47
C PHE A 79 0.31 -14.17 3.47
N LEU A 80 -0.17 -12.96 3.75
CA LEU A 80 -0.81 -12.11 2.76
C LEU A 80 0.24 -11.64 1.75
N VAL A 81 -0.05 -11.80 0.46
CA VAL A 81 0.82 -11.42 -0.66
C VAL A 81 0.08 -10.53 -1.65
N ALA A 82 0.77 -9.54 -2.22
CA ALA A 82 0.25 -8.76 -3.35
C ALA A 82 0.50 -9.52 -4.67
N THR A 83 -0.56 -9.86 -5.38
CA THR A 83 -0.53 -10.55 -6.68
C THR A 83 -0.49 -9.60 -7.87
N ARG A 84 -0.78 -8.32 -7.63
CA ARG A 84 -0.65 -7.22 -8.60
C ARG A 84 0.25 -6.15 -8.02
N THR A 85 0.86 -5.37 -8.89
CA THR A 85 1.58 -4.15 -8.49
C THR A 85 0.56 -3.19 -7.89
N LEU A 86 0.87 -2.68 -6.69
CA LEU A 86 0.08 -1.67 -6.01
C LEU A 86 0.42 -0.28 -6.55
N ASP A 87 -0.60 0.57 -6.67
CA ASP A 87 -0.52 1.95 -7.15
C ASP A 87 -1.43 2.79 -6.23
N ARG A 88 -0.86 3.76 -5.54
CA ARG A 88 -1.56 4.58 -4.56
C ARG A 88 -2.46 5.62 -5.23
N GLU A 89 -2.11 6.10 -6.42
CA GLU A 89 -2.97 6.98 -7.23
C GLU A 89 -4.23 6.24 -7.68
N GLU A 90 -4.12 4.93 -7.97
CA GLU A 90 -5.28 4.07 -8.23
C GLU A 90 -6.08 3.85 -6.94
N LYS A 91 -5.41 3.42 -5.85
CA LYS A 91 -6.07 3.14 -4.57
C LYS A 91 -5.12 3.12 -3.37
N ALA A 92 -5.36 4.03 -2.43
CA ALA A 92 -4.52 4.22 -1.25
C ALA A 92 -4.80 3.24 -0.08
N GLU A 93 -6.00 2.64 0.01
CA GLU A 93 -6.39 1.77 1.12
C GLU A 93 -7.24 0.60 0.63
N TYR A 94 -6.95 -0.59 1.13
CA TYR A 94 -7.74 -1.81 0.91
C TYR A 94 -8.22 -2.39 2.22
N GLN A 95 -9.50 -2.74 2.29
CA GLN A 95 -10.09 -3.43 3.45
C GLN A 95 -10.38 -4.88 3.07
N LEU A 96 -9.63 -5.78 3.71
CA LEU A 96 -9.70 -7.22 3.47
C LEU A 96 -10.27 -7.91 4.69
N GLN A 97 -11.05 -8.94 4.44
CA GLN A 97 -11.61 -9.84 5.42
C GLN A 97 -11.17 -11.26 5.09
N VAL A 98 -10.39 -11.84 6.00
CA VAL A 98 -9.87 -13.21 5.88
C VAL A 98 -10.70 -14.15 6.73
N THR A 99 -11.19 -15.22 6.12
CA THR A 99 -11.85 -16.33 6.80
C THR A 99 -11.18 -17.66 6.44
N LEU A 100 -11.26 -18.62 7.35
CA LEU A 100 -10.98 -20.02 7.04
C LEU A 100 -12.31 -20.76 7.01
N GLU A 101 -12.62 -21.42 5.90
CA GLU A 101 -13.89 -22.11 5.69
C GLU A 101 -13.66 -23.61 5.47
N SER A 102 -14.51 -24.43 6.07
CA SER A 102 -14.55 -25.87 5.80
C SER A 102 -15.15 -26.16 4.43
N GLU A 103 -15.03 -27.41 3.96
CA GLU A 103 -15.62 -27.85 2.69
C GLU A 103 -17.16 -27.75 2.67
N ASP A 104 -17.82 -27.84 3.82
CA ASP A 104 -19.27 -27.63 3.98
C ASP A 104 -19.67 -26.15 4.15
N GLY A 105 -18.72 -25.21 3.97
CA GLY A 105 -18.97 -23.76 3.97
C GLY A 105 -19.13 -23.14 5.36
N ARG A 106 -18.69 -23.83 6.42
CA ARG A 106 -18.71 -23.29 7.79
C ARG A 106 -17.43 -22.52 8.06
N ILE A 107 -17.55 -21.35 8.67
CA ILE A 107 -16.40 -20.57 9.11
C ILE A 107 -15.75 -21.28 10.30
N LEU A 108 -14.52 -21.73 10.11
CA LEU A 108 -13.68 -22.39 11.12
C LEU A 108 -12.85 -21.38 11.89
N TRP A 109 -12.46 -20.28 11.25
CA TRP A 109 -11.71 -19.19 11.87
C TRP A 109 -11.98 -17.85 11.16
N GLY A 110 -11.88 -16.77 11.93
CA GLY A 110 -12.19 -15.41 11.47
C GLY A 110 -13.63 -14.97 11.78
N PRO A 111 -14.12 -13.89 11.17
CA PRO A 111 -13.41 -13.05 10.21
C PRO A 111 -12.30 -12.22 10.84
N GLN A 112 -11.16 -12.14 10.17
CA GLN A 112 -10.07 -11.23 10.51
C GLN A 112 -10.08 -10.06 9.53
N LEU A 113 -10.28 -8.85 10.04
CA LEU A 113 -10.16 -7.64 9.25
C LEU A 113 -8.69 -7.25 9.11
N VAL A 114 -8.27 -6.91 7.90
CA VAL A 114 -6.92 -6.47 7.54
C VAL A 114 -7.04 -5.23 6.68
N THR A 115 -6.51 -4.11 7.16
CA THR A 115 -6.43 -2.87 6.40
C THR A 115 -5.01 -2.73 5.85
N VAL A 116 -4.89 -2.65 4.52
CA VAL A 116 -3.62 -2.44 3.82
C VAL A 116 -3.59 -1.01 3.32
N HIS A 117 -2.66 -0.21 3.81
CA HIS A 117 -2.39 1.13 3.29
C HIS A 117 -1.24 1.08 2.30
N VAL A 118 -1.48 1.64 1.12
CA VAL A 118 -0.44 1.80 0.12
C VAL A 118 0.34 3.07 0.45
N LYS A 119 1.63 2.91 0.73
CA LYS A 119 2.53 4.00 1.04
C LYS A 119 3.01 4.63 -0.26
N ASP A 120 2.82 5.94 -0.35
CA ASP A 120 3.26 6.80 -1.46
C ASP A 120 4.78 6.75 -1.64
N GLU A 121 5.19 6.63 -2.89
CA GLU A 121 6.55 6.77 -3.38
C GLU A 121 6.53 7.80 -4.52
N ASN A 122 7.52 8.69 -4.55
CA ASN A 122 7.62 9.73 -5.58
C ASN A 122 7.97 9.11 -6.94
N ASP A 123 6.94 8.72 -7.70
CA ASP A 123 7.07 8.13 -9.01
C ASP A 123 6.29 8.88 -10.10
N GLN A 124 5.46 9.86 -9.72
CA GLN A 124 4.79 10.74 -10.65
C GLN A 124 5.69 11.91 -11.04
N VAL A 125 5.73 12.21 -12.33
CA VAL A 125 6.50 13.35 -12.85
C VAL A 125 5.62 14.60 -12.86
N PRO A 126 6.05 15.73 -12.27
CA PRO A 126 5.28 16.97 -12.31
C PRO A 126 4.95 17.41 -13.73
N GLN A 127 3.69 17.71 -13.99
CA GLN A 127 3.22 18.18 -15.28
C GLN A 127 2.84 19.65 -15.21
N PHE A 128 3.35 20.44 -16.15
CA PHE A 128 2.96 21.83 -16.28
C PHE A 128 1.46 21.96 -16.62
N SER A 129 0.80 22.95 -16.02
CA SER A 129 -0.61 23.24 -16.26
C SER A 129 -0.93 23.65 -17.70
N GLN A 130 0.07 24.10 -18.47
CA GLN A 130 -0.07 24.45 -19.88
C GLN A 130 1.07 23.86 -20.71
N ALA A 131 0.73 23.38 -21.92
CA ALA A 131 1.74 22.91 -22.87
C ALA A 131 2.60 24.05 -23.45
N ILE A 132 2.05 25.27 -23.52
CA ILE A 132 2.76 26.45 -24.03
C ILE A 132 2.38 27.65 -23.17
N TYR A 133 3.38 28.29 -22.57
CA TYR A 133 3.22 29.57 -21.89
C TYR A 133 3.68 30.71 -22.79
N ARG A 134 2.88 31.78 -22.86
CA ARG A 134 3.21 32.99 -23.63
C ARG A 134 3.16 34.19 -22.70
N ALA A 135 4.24 34.97 -22.69
CA ALA A 135 4.31 36.24 -21.99
C ALA A 135 4.67 37.35 -22.98
N GLN A 136 4.16 38.55 -22.74
CA GLN A 136 4.53 39.76 -23.46
C GLN A 136 5.14 40.76 -22.48
N LEU A 137 6.28 41.31 -22.86
CA LEU A 137 7.06 42.25 -22.05
C LEU A 137 7.17 43.58 -22.78
N SER A 138 6.92 44.67 -22.06
CA SER A 138 7.14 46.02 -22.60
C SER A 138 8.63 46.34 -22.65
N GLN A 139 9.06 47.12 -23.64
CA GLN A 139 10.46 47.51 -23.84
C GLN A 139 11.03 48.36 -22.69
N GLY A 140 10.19 48.85 -21.78
CA GLY A 140 10.60 49.59 -20.57
C GLY A 140 10.65 48.77 -19.27
N THR A 141 10.42 47.46 -19.31
CA THR A 141 10.40 46.63 -18.10
C THR A 141 11.76 46.63 -17.41
N ARG A 142 11.77 46.95 -16.11
CA ARG A 142 12.99 46.99 -15.30
C ARG A 142 13.52 45.58 -15.04
N PRO A 143 14.85 45.40 -14.90
CA PRO A 143 15.42 44.13 -14.46
C PRO A 143 14.81 43.66 -13.13
N GLY A 144 14.56 42.36 -13.02
CA GLY A 144 14.03 41.73 -11.80
C GLY A 144 12.51 41.72 -11.67
N VAL A 145 11.75 42.24 -12.64
CA VAL A 145 10.29 42.13 -12.64
C VAL A 145 9.89 40.72 -13.10
N PRO A 146 9.19 39.92 -12.24
CA PRO A 146 8.63 38.64 -12.68
C PRO A 146 7.52 38.89 -13.69
N PHE A 147 7.49 38.13 -14.78
CA PHE A 147 6.59 38.36 -15.92
C PHE A 147 5.86 37.11 -16.39
N LEU A 148 6.19 35.96 -15.80
CA LEU A 148 5.53 34.69 -16.07
C LEU A 148 5.59 33.84 -14.80
N PHE A 149 4.46 33.22 -14.46
CA PHE A 149 4.37 32.23 -13.40
C PHE A 149 4.02 30.90 -14.06
N LEU A 150 4.80 29.88 -13.75
CA LEU A 150 4.58 28.51 -14.20
C LEU A 150 4.09 27.71 -13.01
N GLU A 151 3.16 26.81 -13.25
CA GLU A 151 2.62 25.90 -12.25
C GLU A 151 2.73 24.49 -12.82
N ALA A 152 3.22 23.58 -12.01
CA ALA A 152 3.26 22.16 -12.30
C ALA A 152 2.74 21.40 -11.09
N SER A 153 2.06 20.28 -11.34
CA SER A 153 1.53 19.38 -10.31
C SER A 153 1.78 17.94 -10.73
N ASP A 154 2.05 17.07 -9.76
CA ASP A 154 2.02 15.62 -9.91
C ASP A 154 0.82 15.01 -9.16
N GLY A 155 0.71 13.68 -9.21
CA GLY A 155 -0.34 12.91 -8.55
C GLY A 155 0.04 12.37 -7.17
N ASP A 156 1.28 12.60 -6.72
CA ASP A 156 1.82 12.05 -5.47
C ASP A 156 1.13 12.69 -4.25
N ALA A 157 1.29 12.07 -3.08
CA ALA A 157 0.76 12.62 -1.84
C ALA A 157 1.55 13.88 -1.40
N PRO A 158 0.89 14.89 -0.79
CA PRO A 158 1.55 16.11 -0.39
C PRO A 158 2.69 15.84 0.60
N GLY A 159 3.87 16.42 0.33
CA GLY A 159 5.04 16.30 1.19
C GLY A 159 6.10 15.29 0.73
N THR A 160 5.90 14.61 -0.40
CA THR A 160 6.97 13.93 -1.13
C THR A 160 7.77 14.93 -1.98
N ALA A 161 8.97 14.53 -2.42
CA ALA A 161 9.82 15.42 -3.20
C ALA A 161 9.13 15.71 -4.54
N ASN A 162 8.98 16.98 -4.91
CA ASN A 162 8.29 17.48 -6.11
C ASN A 162 6.77 17.67 -6.01
N SER A 163 6.12 17.26 -4.91
CA SER A 163 4.71 17.53 -4.59
C SER A 163 4.46 18.94 -4.02
#